data_AF-A0A7V9CZ24-F1
#
_entry.id   AF-A0A7V9CZ24-F1
#
_cell.length_a   1.000
_cell.length_b   1.000
_cell.length_c   1.000
_cell.angle_alpha   90.00
_cell.angle_beta   90.00
_cell.angle_gamma   90.00
#
_symmetry.space_group_name_H-M   'P 1'
#
loop_
_entity.id
_entity.type
_entity.pdbx_description
1 polymer ?
#
loop_
_entity_poly.entity_id
_entity_poly.type
_entity_poly.pdbx_seq_one_letter_code
_entity_poly.pdbx_strand_id
1 'polypeptide(L)'
;MHLRAIRIRGFKSFPEPVEVRLEPGVAVVVGPNGSGKSNVADALLWASGSLSPSELRAEKPDDVLFSGSGGRKPAAYCQVELELDNQDGGISDLPFSEISIMRRLHRGGEGQYLINGTTVRRTDLVELLADVGLGGAAGSVISQGKVEQILASKPEERRALVEEAAGLGKFKRRRHRAELKLARVAQDVARARDIEAEVKKRLRPLALQASAAERAEKLGGEISGLEAAVAALDVAAADERLAESEERRSAASQAKRRTESKLEELLAARHQAEEELADAAGRREQATAALYRLRSAGERVSLRREAAASLAEFLQQAASRPRLRTGPSRAELERQRLREEALLGRERLISLERTLAEREGVPPAARALAEDGHDLLLSR
;
A
#
# COMPACT_ATOMS: atom_id res chain seq x y z
N MET A 1 76.63 4.36 -30.22
CA MET A 1 76.02 4.89 -29.00
C MET A 1 77.10 4.94 -27.95
N HIS A 2 77.27 6.05 -27.23
CA HIS A 2 78.23 6.13 -26.13
C HIS A 2 77.72 7.05 -25.01
N LEU A 3 78.23 6.85 -23.79
CA LEU A 3 77.94 7.71 -22.66
C LEU A 3 78.78 8.99 -22.78
N ARG A 4 78.14 10.15 -22.93
CA ARG A 4 78.78 11.47 -23.05
C ARG A 4 79.08 12.10 -21.69
N ALA A 5 78.13 12.00 -20.76
CA ALA A 5 78.29 12.60 -19.45
C ALA A 5 77.54 11.84 -18.35
N ILE A 6 78.10 11.92 -17.14
CA ILE A 6 77.45 11.48 -15.90
C ILE A 6 77.35 12.71 -14.99
N ARG A 7 76.13 13.19 -14.74
CA ARG A 7 75.89 14.28 -13.78
C ARG A 7 75.41 13.70 -12.46
N ILE A 8 76.14 13.96 -11.39
CA ILE A 8 75.94 13.36 -10.07
C ILE A 8 75.68 14.47 -9.06
N ARG A 9 74.65 14.33 -8.22
CA ARG A 9 74.38 15.27 -7.12
C ARG A 9 73.79 14.55 -5.92
N GLY A 10 74.30 14.86 -4.73
CA GLY A 10 73.80 14.32 -3.46
C GLY A 10 73.99 12.81 -3.31
N PHE A 11 74.77 12.16 -4.19
CA PHE A 11 74.94 10.72 -4.26
C PHE A 11 76.27 10.32 -3.61
N LYS A 12 76.22 9.48 -2.57
CA LYS A 12 77.39 9.00 -1.82
C LYS A 12 78.39 10.13 -1.54
N SER A 13 79.63 10.03 -2.01
CA SER A 13 80.70 11.01 -1.79
C SER A 13 80.53 12.34 -2.53
N PHE A 14 79.45 12.55 -3.28
CA PHE A 14 79.23 13.73 -4.13
C PHE A 14 78.10 14.61 -3.57
N PRO A 15 78.35 15.48 -2.57
CA PRO A 15 77.32 16.36 -2.01
C PRO A 15 76.88 17.47 -2.96
N GLU A 16 77.81 18.00 -3.75
CA GLU A 16 77.59 19.06 -4.73
C GLU A 16 77.46 18.46 -6.14
N PRO A 17 76.87 19.20 -7.11
CA PRO A 17 76.78 18.76 -8.49
C PRO A 17 78.18 18.55 -9.09
N VAL A 18 78.42 17.36 -9.65
CA VAL A 18 79.64 17.01 -10.38
C VAL A 18 79.24 16.47 -11.75
N GLU A 19 79.91 16.93 -12.80
CA GLU A 19 79.74 16.43 -14.16
C GLU A 19 81.02 15.72 -14.60
N VAL A 20 80.91 14.44 -14.93
CA VAL A 20 82.00 13.64 -15.50
C VAL A 20 81.73 13.52 -17.00
N ARG A 21 82.52 14.21 -17.82
CA ARG A 21 82.47 14.10 -19.28
C ARG A 21 83.32 12.96 -19.76
N LEU A 22 82.81 12.20 -20.72
CA LEU A 22 83.44 11.03 -21.28
C LEU A 22 83.49 11.20 -22.80
N GLU A 23 84.65 10.95 -23.36
CA GLU A 23 84.85 10.91 -24.82
C GLU A 23 84.77 9.46 -25.31
N PRO A 24 84.44 9.23 -26.59
CA PRO A 24 84.51 7.91 -27.19
C PRO A 24 85.91 7.29 -27.02
N GLY A 25 85.97 6.02 -26.62
CA GLY A 25 87.23 5.28 -26.44
C GLY A 25 87.46 4.88 -24.98
N VAL A 26 88.67 5.13 -24.48
CA VAL A 26 89.08 4.70 -23.14
C VAL A 26 89.16 5.91 -22.20
N ALA A 27 88.24 5.96 -21.24
CA ALA A 27 88.28 6.93 -20.15
C ALA A 27 88.86 6.29 -18.88
N VAL A 28 89.82 6.95 -18.23
CA VAL A 28 90.47 6.45 -17.01
C VAL A 28 90.18 7.39 -15.84
N VAL A 29 89.51 6.88 -14.80
CA VAL A 29 89.22 7.64 -13.57
C VAL A 29 90.26 7.32 -12.50
N VAL A 30 91.12 8.28 -12.18
CA VAL A 30 92.22 8.13 -11.21
C VAL A 30 92.03 8.98 -9.95
N GLY A 31 92.71 8.61 -8.87
CA GLY A 31 92.84 9.44 -7.66
C GLY A 31 93.36 8.64 -6.45
N PRO A 32 93.40 9.23 -5.25
CA PRO A 32 93.77 8.54 -4.00
C PRO A 32 92.62 7.70 -3.40
N ASN A 33 92.91 6.68 -2.59
CA ASN A 33 91.87 5.88 -1.94
C ASN A 33 90.88 6.76 -1.15
N GLY A 34 89.58 6.46 -1.26
CA GLY A 34 88.52 7.27 -0.64
C GLY A 34 88.06 8.48 -1.47
N SER A 35 88.67 8.77 -2.63
CA SER A 35 88.27 9.92 -3.48
C SER A 35 86.93 9.75 -4.23
N GLY A 36 86.20 8.65 -4.02
CA GLY A 36 84.89 8.44 -4.66
C GLY A 36 84.89 7.89 -6.08
N LYS A 37 86.02 7.44 -6.65
CA LYS A 37 86.08 6.84 -8.02
C LYS A 37 85.08 5.69 -8.20
N SER A 38 85.10 4.77 -7.24
CA SER A 38 84.18 3.65 -7.13
C SER A 38 82.71 4.10 -7.17
N ASN A 39 82.40 5.24 -6.53
CA ASN A 39 81.05 5.77 -6.49
C ASN A 39 80.57 6.32 -7.84
N VAL A 40 81.47 6.63 -8.79
CA VAL A 40 81.09 6.98 -10.17
C VAL A 40 80.49 5.76 -10.89
N ALA A 41 81.11 4.59 -10.74
CA ALA A 41 80.57 3.33 -11.28
C ALA A 41 79.25 2.93 -10.59
N ASP A 42 79.14 3.15 -9.28
CA ASP A 42 77.89 2.90 -8.55
C ASP A 42 76.77 3.84 -9.00
N ALA A 43 77.10 5.11 -9.32
CA ALA A 43 76.15 6.07 -9.85
C ALA A 43 75.59 5.61 -11.21
N LEU A 44 76.46 5.10 -12.09
CA LEU A 44 76.07 4.51 -13.38
C LEU A 44 75.09 3.34 -13.19
N LEU A 45 75.45 2.36 -12.36
CA LEU A 45 74.61 1.19 -12.06
C LEU A 45 73.26 1.57 -11.43
N TRP A 46 73.28 2.56 -10.53
CA TRP A 46 72.10 3.02 -9.86
C TRP A 46 71.14 3.72 -10.82
N ALA A 47 71.65 4.61 -11.69
CA ALA A 47 70.86 5.31 -12.69
C ALA A 47 70.31 4.37 -13.77
N SER A 48 71.03 3.29 -14.12
CA SER A 48 70.55 2.28 -15.08
C SER A 48 69.50 1.31 -14.52
N GLY A 49 69.12 1.46 -13.24
CA GLY A 49 68.00 0.74 -12.64
C GLY A 49 68.38 -0.41 -11.70
N SER A 50 69.65 -0.55 -11.31
CA SER A 50 70.01 -1.51 -10.26
C SER A 50 69.41 -1.12 -8.91
N LEU A 51 68.84 -2.10 -8.22
CA LEU A 51 68.29 -1.98 -6.86
C LEU A 51 69.05 -2.83 -5.85
N SER A 52 70.06 -3.59 -6.28
CA SER A 52 70.76 -4.50 -5.41
C SER A 52 71.71 -3.72 -4.49
N PRO A 53 71.50 -3.71 -3.16
CA PRO A 53 72.41 -3.01 -2.24
C PRO A 53 73.84 -3.56 -2.33
N SER A 54 73.99 -4.86 -2.59
CA SER A 54 75.30 -5.50 -2.77
C SER A 54 76.05 -5.00 -4.01
N GLU A 55 75.35 -4.77 -5.13
CA GLU A 55 75.96 -4.21 -6.36
C GLU A 55 76.36 -2.75 -6.15
N LEU A 56 75.57 -2.03 -5.36
CA LEU A 56 75.78 -0.63 -5.06
C LEU A 56 76.68 -0.39 -3.85
N ARG A 57 77.32 -1.41 -3.26
CA ARG A 57 78.14 -1.27 -2.04
C ARG A 57 77.45 -0.44 -0.96
N ALA A 58 76.20 -0.80 -0.69
CA ALA A 58 75.30 -0.14 0.24
C ALA A 58 74.64 -1.20 1.14
N GLU A 59 74.36 -0.87 2.40
CA GLU A 59 73.66 -1.80 3.30
C GLU A 59 72.15 -1.77 3.01
N LYS A 60 71.60 -0.58 2.75
CA LYS A 60 70.20 -0.37 2.38
C LYS A 60 70.08 0.31 1.02
N PRO A 61 68.95 0.12 0.30
CA PRO A 61 68.71 0.80 -0.98
C PRO A 61 68.81 2.34 -0.90
N ASP A 62 68.51 2.92 0.26
CA ASP A 62 68.53 4.36 0.51
C ASP A 62 69.92 4.90 0.90
N ASP A 63 70.89 4.03 1.20
CA ASP A 63 72.27 4.42 1.59
C ASP A 63 73.11 4.94 0.41
N VAL A 64 72.44 5.26 -0.70
CA VAL A 64 72.99 5.99 -1.84
C VAL A 64 72.96 7.51 -1.63
N LEU A 65 72.15 8.00 -0.70
CA LEU A 65 72.08 9.43 -0.34
C LEU A 65 73.32 9.85 0.45
N PHE A 66 73.89 11.02 0.14
CA PHE A 66 74.97 11.58 0.95
C PHE A 66 74.50 11.76 2.41
N SER A 67 75.19 11.08 3.32
CA SER A 67 74.86 11.01 4.75
C SER A 67 75.42 12.19 5.57
N GLY A 68 76.20 13.08 4.97
CA GLY A 68 76.89 14.17 5.67
C GLY A 68 78.34 13.82 6.03
N SER A 69 79.25 14.78 5.89
CA SER A 69 80.66 14.63 6.27
C SER A 69 81.35 16.00 6.34
N GLY A 70 82.34 16.16 7.22
CA GLY A 70 83.22 17.33 7.26
C GLY A 70 82.51 18.69 7.35
N GLY A 71 81.46 18.80 8.17
CA GLY A 71 80.67 20.03 8.35
C GLY A 71 79.53 20.23 7.35
N ARG A 72 79.34 19.34 6.37
CA ARG A 72 78.22 19.39 5.42
C ARG A 72 77.03 18.58 5.94
N LYS A 73 75.83 19.17 5.83
CA LYS A 73 74.57 18.51 6.19
C LYS A 73 74.25 17.34 5.23
N PRO A 74 73.51 16.31 5.69
CA PRO A 74 73.04 15.24 4.83
C PRO A 74 72.19 15.78 3.66
N ALA A 75 72.30 15.16 2.49
CA ALA A 75 71.52 15.57 1.33
C ALA A 75 70.03 15.19 1.50
N ALA A 76 69.14 16.11 1.11
CA ALA A 76 67.69 15.89 1.11
C ALA A 76 67.23 14.99 -0.04
N TYR A 77 67.97 14.99 -1.15
CA TYR A 77 67.76 14.11 -2.30
C TYR A 77 69.09 13.83 -3.00
N CYS A 78 69.14 12.74 -3.76
CA CYS A 78 70.20 12.46 -4.71
C CYS A 78 69.62 12.31 -6.11
N GLN A 79 70.42 12.66 -7.11
CA GLN A 79 70.10 12.41 -8.50
C GLN A 79 71.36 12.06 -9.28
N VAL A 80 71.20 11.18 -10.25
CA VAL A 80 72.22 10.82 -11.22
C VAL A 80 71.57 10.84 -12.58
N GLU A 81 72.19 11.55 -13.51
CA GLU A 81 71.76 11.66 -14.91
C GLU A 81 72.87 11.15 -15.82
N LEU A 82 72.49 10.27 -16.74
CA LEU A 82 73.33 9.69 -17.77
C LEU A 82 72.93 10.32 -19.10
N GLU A 83 73.86 10.97 -19.77
CA GLU A 83 73.66 11.56 -21.09
C GLU A 83 74.28 10.63 -22.14
N LEU A 84 73.45 10.07 -23.01
CA LEU A 84 73.82 9.10 -24.03
C LEU A 84 73.75 9.74 -25.41
N ASP A 85 74.81 9.60 -26.19
CA ASP A 85 74.79 9.84 -27.62
C ASP A 85 74.13 8.64 -28.32
N ASN A 86 73.04 8.89 -29.04
CA ASN A 86 72.26 7.90 -29.77
C ASN A 86 72.19 8.20 -31.28
N GLN A 87 73.22 8.86 -31.85
CA GLN A 87 73.22 9.23 -33.27
C GLN A 87 73.18 8.03 -34.22
N ASP A 88 73.70 6.87 -33.78
CA ASP A 88 73.69 5.62 -34.52
C ASP A 88 72.43 4.77 -34.29
N GLY A 89 71.47 5.27 -33.50
CA GLY A 89 70.19 4.59 -33.26
C GLY A 89 70.29 3.31 -32.42
N GLY A 90 71.29 3.22 -31.54
CA GLY A 90 71.46 2.06 -30.64
C GLY A 90 70.25 1.77 -29.75
N ILE A 91 69.50 2.81 -29.34
CA ILE A 91 68.17 2.69 -28.75
C ILE A 91 67.14 3.06 -29.83
N SER A 92 66.65 2.06 -30.57
CA SER A 92 65.74 2.27 -31.70
C SER A 92 64.33 2.72 -31.30
N ASP A 93 63.93 2.44 -30.06
CA ASP A 93 62.58 2.74 -29.55
C ASP A 93 62.37 4.24 -29.25
N LEU A 94 63.44 5.04 -29.29
CA LEU A 94 63.40 6.48 -29.03
C LEU A 94 63.93 7.26 -30.23
N PRO A 95 63.14 8.19 -30.81
CA PRO A 95 63.52 8.95 -32.01
C PRO A 95 64.43 10.15 -31.69
N PHE A 96 65.31 10.03 -30.69
CA PHE A 96 66.18 11.09 -30.23
C PHE A 96 67.64 10.74 -30.45
N SER A 97 68.40 11.70 -30.99
CA SER A 97 69.85 11.59 -31.17
C SER A 97 70.64 11.71 -29.86
N GLU A 98 70.00 12.24 -28.81
CA GLU A 98 70.55 12.37 -27.47
C GLU A 98 69.49 11.92 -26.46
N ILE A 99 69.89 11.09 -25.52
CA ILE A 99 68.99 10.50 -24.52
C ILE A 99 69.56 10.79 -23.13
N SER A 100 68.79 11.52 -22.32
CA SER A 100 69.05 11.72 -20.89
C SER A 100 68.26 10.70 -20.08
N ILE A 101 68.95 9.92 -19.26
CA ILE A 101 68.37 8.98 -18.30
C ILE A 101 68.70 9.46 -16.90
N MET A 102 67.69 9.86 -16.14
CA MET A 102 67.85 10.39 -14.80
C MET A 102 67.15 9.50 -13.79
N ARG A 103 67.83 9.20 -12.69
CA ARG A 103 67.22 8.65 -11.48
C ARG A 103 67.33 9.65 -10.35
N ARG A 104 66.24 9.87 -9.62
CA ARG A 104 66.16 10.78 -8.48
C ARG A 104 65.54 10.07 -7.28
N LEU A 105 66.11 10.25 -6.10
CA LEU A 105 65.60 9.70 -4.85
C LEU A 105 65.59 10.77 -3.76
N HIS A 106 64.45 10.93 -3.11
CA HIS A 106 64.30 11.80 -1.95
C HIS A 106 64.45 11.00 -0.66
N ARG A 107 65.02 11.62 0.38
CA ARG A 107 65.11 10.99 1.70
C ARG A 107 63.70 10.71 2.24
N GLY A 108 63.39 9.43 2.47
CA GLY A 108 62.06 8.99 2.91
C GLY A 108 60.96 9.06 1.84
N GLY A 109 61.33 9.28 0.57
CA GLY A 109 60.40 9.30 -0.56
C GLY A 109 60.69 8.20 -1.58
N GLU A 110 59.82 8.08 -2.58
CA GLU A 110 59.99 7.11 -3.65
C GLU A 110 61.02 7.59 -4.69
N GLY A 111 61.78 6.63 -5.23
CA GLY A 111 62.69 6.88 -6.35
C GLY A 111 61.94 7.04 -7.67
N GLN A 112 62.30 8.05 -8.44
CA GLN A 112 61.72 8.33 -9.76
C GLN A 112 62.76 8.11 -10.85
N TYR A 113 62.31 7.59 -11.99
CA TYR A 113 63.10 7.44 -13.21
C TYR A 113 62.53 8.36 -14.27
N LEU A 114 63.40 9.08 -14.97
CA LEU A 114 63.05 9.99 -16.03
C LEU A 114 63.88 9.68 -17.27
N ILE A 115 63.24 9.72 -18.43
CA ILE A 115 63.90 9.69 -19.74
C ILE A 115 63.53 10.98 -20.45
N ASN A 116 64.53 11.79 -20.83
CA ASN A 116 64.34 13.12 -21.43
C ASN A 116 63.33 13.98 -20.64
N GLY A 117 63.39 13.91 -19.30
CA GLY A 117 62.51 14.64 -18.39
C GLY A 117 61.11 14.02 -18.18
N THR A 118 60.74 12.96 -18.90
CA THR A 118 59.44 12.27 -18.74
C THR A 118 59.56 11.11 -17.77
N THR A 119 58.64 11.00 -16.81
CA THR A 119 58.63 9.91 -15.82
C THR A 119 58.31 8.57 -16.46
N VAL A 120 59.13 7.55 -16.19
CA VAL A 120 58.95 6.18 -16.68
C VAL A 120 58.99 5.17 -15.55
N ARG A 121 58.44 3.98 -15.78
CA ARG A 121 58.57 2.87 -14.81
C ARG A 121 59.95 2.26 -14.92
N ARG A 122 60.49 1.78 -13.79
CA ARG A 122 61.77 1.05 -13.76
C ARG A 122 61.80 -0.11 -14.76
N THR A 123 60.71 -0.88 -14.84
CA THR A 123 60.63 -2.04 -15.74
C THR A 123 60.82 -1.63 -17.20
N ASP A 124 60.23 -0.51 -17.60
CA ASP A 124 60.31 -0.01 -18.97
C ASP A 124 61.72 0.51 -19.26
N LEU A 125 62.33 1.23 -18.31
CA LEU A 125 63.73 1.66 -18.40
C LEU A 125 64.71 0.49 -18.52
N VAL A 126 64.55 -0.54 -17.69
CA VAL A 126 65.43 -1.72 -17.70
C VAL A 126 65.24 -2.53 -18.99
N GLU A 127 64.02 -2.63 -19.52
CA GLU A 127 63.78 -3.28 -20.82
C GLU A 127 64.45 -2.50 -21.95
N LEU A 128 64.36 -1.16 -21.93
CA LEU A 128 65.01 -0.27 -22.90
C LEU A 128 66.54 -0.39 -22.87
N LEU A 129 67.14 -0.38 -21.68
CA LEU A 129 68.59 -0.45 -21.49
C LEU A 129 69.18 -1.86 -21.66
N ALA A 130 68.34 -2.89 -21.68
CA ALA A 130 68.79 -4.27 -21.91
C ALA A 130 69.38 -4.44 -23.31
N ASP A 131 68.80 -3.80 -24.32
CA ASP A 131 69.25 -3.91 -25.71
C ASP A 131 70.62 -3.23 -25.95
N VAL A 132 71.05 -2.34 -25.06
CA VAL A 132 72.36 -1.67 -25.16
C VAL A 132 73.37 -2.12 -24.10
N GLY A 133 73.08 -3.20 -23.37
CA GLY A 133 74.02 -3.78 -22.41
C GLY A 133 74.19 -3.00 -21.10
N LEU A 134 73.51 -1.85 -20.93
CA LEU A 134 73.58 -1.02 -19.71
C LEU A 134 72.59 -1.46 -18.61
N GLY A 135 71.69 -2.41 -18.91
CA GLY A 135 70.79 -3.00 -17.92
C GLY A 135 71.51 -3.86 -16.88
N GLY A 136 71.02 -3.88 -15.64
CA GLY A 136 71.69 -4.51 -14.47
C GLY A 136 72.05 -6.00 -14.59
N ALA A 137 71.60 -6.72 -15.61
CA ALA A 137 71.96 -8.11 -15.88
C ALA A 137 72.94 -8.30 -17.06
N ALA A 138 73.17 -7.27 -17.89
CA ALA A 138 73.77 -7.41 -19.21
C ALA A 138 75.31 -7.38 -19.22
N GLY A 139 75.97 -7.52 -18.06
CA GLY A 139 77.41 -7.79 -17.97
C GLY A 139 78.35 -6.66 -18.41
N SER A 140 77.83 -5.50 -18.87
CA SER A 140 78.67 -4.39 -19.35
C SER A 140 79.37 -3.62 -18.23
N VAL A 141 78.93 -3.75 -16.98
CA VAL A 141 79.57 -3.11 -15.83
C VAL A 141 80.14 -4.20 -14.92
N ILE A 142 81.47 -4.24 -14.82
CA ILE A 142 82.18 -5.19 -13.96
C ILE A 142 82.51 -4.48 -12.65
N SER A 143 81.78 -4.82 -11.59
CA SER A 143 82.06 -4.35 -10.23
C SER A 143 83.18 -5.18 -9.58
N GLN A 144 83.73 -4.66 -8.49
CA GLN A 144 84.74 -5.36 -7.70
C GLN A 144 84.19 -6.70 -7.18
N GLY A 145 84.95 -7.79 -7.35
CA GLY A 145 84.54 -9.14 -6.93
C GLY A 145 83.62 -9.86 -7.91
N LYS A 146 83.15 -9.20 -8.98
CA LYS A 146 82.22 -9.79 -9.95
C LYS A 146 82.88 -10.89 -10.79
N VAL A 147 84.17 -10.75 -11.09
CA VAL A 147 84.92 -11.73 -11.89
C VAL A 147 85.03 -13.05 -11.11
N GLU A 148 85.41 -12.97 -9.83
CA GLU A 148 85.50 -14.12 -8.93
C GLU A 148 84.12 -14.78 -8.75
N GLN A 149 83.06 -13.97 -8.65
CA GLN A 149 81.69 -14.47 -8.56
C GLN A 149 81.27 -15.26 -9.81
N ILE A 150 81.62 -14.80 -11.02
CA ILE A 150 81.29 -15.49 -12.27
C ILE A 150 82.10 -16.79 -12.41
N LEU A 151 83.36 -16.80 -11.94
CA LEU A 151 84.19 -18.00 -11.94
C LEU A 151 83.68 -19.05 -10.95
N ALA A 152 83.18 -18.62 -9.80
CA ALA A 152 82.62 -19.48 -8.75
C ALA A 152 81.14 -19.87 -8.99
N SER A 153 80.44 -19.25 -9.94
CA SER A 153 79.02 -19.47 -10.17
C SER A 153 78.70 -20.88 -10.66
N LYS A 154 77.49 -21.36 -10.37
CA LYS A 154 77.01 -22.65 -10.88
C LYS A 154 76.84 -22.63 -12.41
N PRO A 155 76.89 -23.80 -13.10
CA PRO A 155 76.69 -23.87 -14.54
C PRO A 155 75.39 -23.22 -15.04
N GLU A 156 74.30 -23.31 -14.28
CA GLU A 156 73.00 -22.73 -14.63
C GLU A 156 73.04 -21.19 -14.59
N GLU A 157 73.69 -20.62 -13.58
CA GLU A 157 73.88 -19.18 -13.43
C GLU A 157 74.78 -18.63 -14.54
N ARG A 158 75.86 -19.37 -14.86
CA ARG A 158 76.74 -19.03 -15.97
C ARG A 158 76.03 -19.11 -17.31
N ARG A 159 75.16 -20.10 -17.52
CA ARG A 159 74.34 -20.20 -18.73
C ARG A 159 73.45 -18.97 -18.88
N ALA A 160 72.83 -18.49 -17.80
CA ALA A 160 72.00 -17.29 -17.85
C ALA A 160 72.79 -16.06 -18.30
N LEU A 161 74.04 -15.90 -17.85
CA LEU A 161 74.93 -14.82 -18.31
C LEU A 161 75.25 -14.93 -19.80
N VAL A 162 75.54 -16.14 -20.30
CA VAL A 162 75.80 -16.39 -21.72
C VAL A 162 74.57 -16.12 -22.57
N GLU A 163 73.39 -16.52 -22.10
CA GLU A 163 72.12 -16.29 -22.79
C GLU A 163 71.73 -14.81 -22.83
N GLU A 164 72.03 -14.05 -21.77
CA GLU A 164 71.84 -12.59 -21.76
C GLU A 164 72.81 -11.92 -22.73
N ALA A 165 74.08 -12.34 -22.75
CA ALA A 165 75.09 -11.85 -23.71
C ALA A 165 74.73 -12.19 -25.18
N ALA A 166 74.05 -13.31 -25.41
CA ALA A 166 73.52 -13.69 -26.71
C ALA A 166 72.19 -12.97 -27.08
N GLY A 167 71.69 -12.07 -26.24
CA GLY A 167 70.45 -11.32 -26.47
C GLY A 167 69.16 -12.15 -26.33
N LEU A 168 69.24 -13.37 -25.78
CA LEU A 168 68.08 -14.26 -25.61
C LEU A 168 67.20 -13.90 -24.41
N GLY A 169 67.72 -13.11 -23.47
CA GLY A 169 67.05 -12.70 -22.25
C GLY A 169 65.67 -12.06 -22.49
N LYS A 170 65.56 -11.14 -23.47
CA LYS A 170 64.30 -10.45 -23.78
C LYS A 170 63.21 -11.41 -24.26
N PHE A 171 63.56 -12.36 -25.13
CA PHE A 171 62.62 -13.35 -25.65
C PHE A 171 62.15 -14.30 -24.56
N LYS A 172 63.05 -14.74 -23.67
CA LYS A 172 62.69 -15.57 -22.51
C LYS A 172 61.74 -14.85 -21.55
N ARG A 173 62.04 -13.59 -21.21
CA ARG A 173 61.18 -12.76 -20.35
C ARG A 173 59.80 -12.53 -21.00
N ARG A 174 59.73 -12.30 -22.30
CA ARG A 174 58.46 -12.15 -23.05
C ARG A 174 57.67 -13.46 -23.10
N ARG A 175 58.32 -14.59 -23.38
CA ARG A 175 57.69 -15.91 -23.39
C ARG A 175 57.09 -16.26 -22.02
N HIS A 176 57.85 -16.09 -20.95
CA HIS A 176 57.38 -16.36 -19.60
C HIS A 176 56.18 -15.47 -19.20
N ARG A 177 56.22 -14.17 -19.54
CA ARG A 177 55.07 -13.27 -19.35
C ARG A 177 53.83 -13.76 -20.11
N ALA A 178 54.00 -14.20 -21.35
CA ALA A 178 52.91 -14.72 -22.17
C ALA A 178 52.33 -16.03 -21.62
N GLU A 179 53.18 -16.96 -21.16
CA GLU A 179 52.77 -18.22 -20.52
C GLU A 179 51.93 -17.96 -19.26
N LEU A 180 52.37 -17.06 -18.38
CA LEU A 180 51.62 -16.67 -17.18
C LEU A 180 50.26 -16.04 -17.54
N LYS A 181 50.23 -15.19 -18.57
CA LYS A 181 48.99 -14.57 -19.05
C LYS A 181 48.03 -15.62 -19.60
N LEU A 182 48.53 -16.58 -20.38
CA LEU A 182 47.72 -17.67 -20.95
C LEU A 182 47.12 -18.55 -19.86
N ALA A 183 47.91 -18.90 -18.84
CA ALA A 183 47.43 -19.69 -17.70
C ALA A 183 46.28 -18.99 -16.96
N ARG A 184 46.39 -17.67 -16.76
CA ARG A 184 45.31 -16.87 -16.16
C ARG A 184 44.04 -16.87 -17.02
N VAL A 185 44.17 -16.64 -18.33
CA VAL A 185 43.03 -16.64 -19.25
C VAL A 185 42.33 -18.01 -19.27
N ALA A 186 43.09 -19.11 -19.20
CA ALA A 186 42.51 -20.45 -19.13
C ALA A 186 41.63 -20.64 -17.88
N GLN A 187 42.05 -20.12 -16.72
CA GLN A 187 41.24 -20.13 -15.50
C GLN A 187 39.97 -19.27 -15.64
N ASP A 188 40.09 -18.09 -16.24
CA ASP A 188 38.95 -17.19 -16.46
C ASP A 188 37.91 -17.83 -17.40
N VAL A 189 38.35 -18.51 -18.46
CA VAL A 189 37.47 -19.23 -19.40
C VAL A 189 36.77 -20.41 -18.72
N ALA A 190 37.48 -21.17 -17.87
CA ALA A 190 36.87 -22.27 -17.12
C ALA A 190 35.73 -21.75 -16.23
N ARG A 191 35.98 -20.67 -15.47
CA ARG A 191 34.96 -20.03 -14.64
C ARG A 191 33.76 -19.51 -15.44
N ALA A 192 34.01 -18.91 -16.61
CA ALA A 192 32.93 -18.44 -17.48
C ALA A 192 32.00 -19.58 -17.95
N ARG A 193 32.58 -20.74 -18.27
CA ARG A 193 31.81 -21.95 -18.65
C ARG A 193 31.00 -22.51 -17.49
N ASP A 194 31.53 -22.48 -16.28
CA ASP A 194 30.79 -22.93 -15.08
C ASP A 194 29.55 -22.06 -14.85
N ILE A 195 29.71 -20.73 -14.95
CA ILE A 195 28.59 -19.77 -14.84
C ILE A 195 27.57 -19.99 -15.96
N GLU A 196 28.02 -20.18 -17.21
CA GLU A 196 27.14 -20.45 -18.34
C GLU A 196 26.30 -21.72 -18.09
N ALA A 197 26.93 -22.79 -17.60
CA ALA A 197 26.25 -24.04 -17.29
C ALA A 197 25.22 -23.87 -16.17
N GLU A 198 25.54 -23.08 -15.14
CA GLU A 198 24.62 -22.77 -14.05
C GLU A 198 23.40 -21.96 -14.55
N VAL A 199 23.63 -20.92 -15.34
CA VAL A 199 22.56 -20.09 -15.91
C VAL A 199 21.66 -20.93 -16.83
N LYS A 200 22.23 -21.78 -17.68
CA LYS A 200 21.48 -22.70 -18.54
C LYS A 200 20.56 -23.63 -17.73
N LYS A 201 21.00 -24.12 -16.57
CA LYS A 201 20.16 -24.94 -15.68
C LYS A 201 18.97 -24.14 -15.13
N ARG A 202 19.14 -22.84 -14.87
CA ARG A 202 18.07 -21.95 -14.37
C ARG A 202 17.08 -21.52 -15.46
N LEU A 203 17.49 -21.47 -16.74
CA LEU A 203 16.61 -21.02 -17.83
C LEU A 203 15.40 -21.93 -18.07
N ARG A 204 15.57 -23.27 -18.03
CA ARG A 204 14.47 -24.21 -18.29
C ARG A 204 13.29 -24.07 -17.31
N PRO A 205 13.50 -24.04 -15.97
CA PRO A 205 12.39 -23.83 -15.04
C PRO A 205 11.77 -22.44 -15.19
N LEU A 206 12.56 -21.39 -15.45
CA LEU A 206 12.01 -20.05 -15.70
C LEU A 206 11.12 -20.00 -16.95
N ALA A 207 11.52 -20.67 -18.03
CA ALA A 207 10.71 -20.74 -19.25
C ALA A 207 9.37 -21.47 -19.00
N LEU A 208 9.39 -22.54 -18.18
CA LEU A 208 8.17 -23.23 -17.77
C LEU A 208 7.27 -22.34 -16.91
N GLN A 209 7.84 -21.57 -15.98
CA GLN A 209 7.10 -20.62 -15.14
C GLN A 209 6.47 -19.51 -15.98
N ALA A 210 7.21 -18.92 -16.93
CA ALA A 210 6.69 -17.91 -17.83
C ALA A 210 5.51 -18.44 -18.66
N SER A 211 5.67 -19.63 -19.26
CA SER A 211 4.59 -20.27 -20.02
C SER A 211 3.36 -20.60 -19.16
N ALA A 212 3.55 -20.95 -17.88
CA ALA A 212 2.43 -21.16 -16.96
C ALA A 212 1.72 -19.85 -16.60
N ALA A 213 2.47 -18.76 -16.39
CA ALA A 213 1.92 -17.44 -16.11
C ALA A 213 1.11 -16.89 -17.30
N GLU A 214 1.63 -17.00 -18.52
CA GLU A 214 0.91 -16.61 -19.75
C GLU A 214 -0.41 -17.39 -19.92
N ARG A 215 -0.41 -18.70 -19.64
CA ARG A 215 -1.65 -19.50 -19.66
C ARG A 215 -2.63 -19.05 -18.58
N ALA A 216 -2.15 -18.76 -17.38
CA ALA A 216 -2.99 -18.31 -16.28
C ALA A 216 -3.63 -16.95 -16.57
N GLU A 217 -2.88 -16.02 -17.16
CA GLU A 217 -3.39 -14.71 -17.58
C GLU A 217 -4.50 -14.86 -18.65
N LYS A 218 -4.25 -15.69 -19.67
CA LYS A 218 -5.26 -15.97 -20.71
C LYS A 218 -6.53 -16.57 -20.11
N LEU A 219 -6.39 -17.59 -19.26
CA LEU A 219 -7.53 -18.24 -18.59
C LEU A 219 -8.26 -17.26 -17.66
N GLY A 220 -7.55 -16.38 -16.97
CA GLY A 220 -8.14 -15.32 -16.14
C GLY A 220 -9.02 -14.37 -16.95
N GLY A 221 -8.57 -13.99 -18.15
CA GLY A 221 -9.36 -13.20 -19.09
C GLY A 221 -10.63 -13.94 -19.57
N GLU A 222 -10.50 -15.22 -19.92
CA GLU A 222 -11.64 -16.06 -20.32
C GLU A 222 -12.67 -16.23 -19.18
N ILE A 223 -12.20 -16.50 -17.96
CA ILE A 223 -13.06 -16.61 -16.76
C ILE A 223 -13.79 -15.30 -16.51
N SER A 224 -13.09 -14.17 -16.50
CA SER A 224 -13.71 -12.86 -16.26
C SER A 224 -14.76 -12.52 -17.32
N GLY A 225 -14.51 -12.87 -18.59
CA GLY A 225 -15.48 -12.72 -19.67
C GLY A 225 -16.73 -13.59 -19.48
N LEU A 226 -16.56 -14.84 -19.04
CA LEU A 226 -17.68 -15.74 -18.75
C LEU A 226 -18.47 -15.29 -17.52
N GLU A 227 -17.82 -14.84 -16.46
CA GLU A 227 -18.47 -14.30 -15.26
C GLU A 227 -19.31 -13.06 -15.60
N ALA A 228 -18.78 -12.15 -16.43
CA ALA A 228 -19.52 -10.99 -16.91
C ALA A 228 -20.75 -11.40 -17.74
N ALA A 229 -20.62 -12.45 -18.57
CA ALA A 229 -21.74 -12.97 -19.36
C ALA A 229 -22.83 -13.60 -18.47
N VAL A 230 -22.45 -14.38 -17.45
CA VAL A 230 -23.39 -14.93 -16.47
C VAL A 230 -24.11 -13.81 -15.71
N ALA A 231 -23.36 -12.82 -15.22
CA ALA A 231 -23.95 -11.67 -14.52
C ALA A 231 -24.94 -10.90 -15.40
N ALA A 232 -24.65 -10.73 -16.69
CA ALA A 232 -25.57 -10.09 -17.63
C ALA A 232 -26.88 -10.89 -17.81
N LEU A 233 -26.79 -12.22 -17.89
CA LEU A 233 -27.97 -13.10 -17.95
C LEU A 233 -28.79 -13.03 -16.65
N ASP A 234 -28.13 -13.01 -15.49
CA ASP A 234 -28.79 -12.91 -14.19
C ASP A 234 -29.55 -11.59 -14.04
N VAL A 235 -28.97 -10.48 -14.52
CA VAL A 235 -29.64 -9.16 -14.57
C VAL A 235 -30.86 -9.22 -15.48
N ALA A 236 -30.72 -9.75 -16.70
CA ALA A 236 -31.85 -9.87 -17.62
C ALA A 236 -33.00 -10.70 -17.02
N ALA A 237 -32.68 -11.82 -16.38
CA ALA A 237 -33.69 -12.66 -15.70
C ALA A 237 -34.29 -11.98 -14.45
N ALA A 238 -33.54 -11.09 -13.77
CA ALA A 238 -34.07 -10.29 -12.68
C ALA A 238 -35.03 -9.20 -13.20
N ASP A 239 -34.69 -8.55 -14.30
CA ASP A 239 -35.53 -7.53 -14.95
C ASP A 239 -36.85 -8.12 -15.47
N GLU A 240 -36.81 -9.30 -16.09
CA GLU A 240 -38.02 -10.02 -16.51
C GLU A 240 -38.95 -10.33 -15.31
N ARG A 241 -38.37 -10.84 -14.20
CA ARG A 241 -39.14 -11.12 -12.97
C ARG A 241 -39.69 -9.85 -12.34
N LEU A 242 -38.95 -8.75 -12.40
CA LEU A 242 -39.41 -7.45 -11.91
C LEU A 242 -40.60 -6.95 -12.73
N ALA A 243 -40.49 -6.99 -14.06
CA ALA A 243 -41.58 -6.60 -14.97
C ALA A 243 -42.85 -7.42 -14.74
N GLU A 244 -42.72 -8.75 -14.60
CA GLU A 244 -43.86 -9.62 -14.29
C GLU A 244 -44.49 -9.27 -12.93
N SER A 245 -43.67 -9.01 -11.91
CA SER A 245 -44.14 -8.61 -10.58
C SER A 245 -44.85 -7.25 -10.60
N GLU A 246 -44.34 -6.29 -11.37
CA GLU A 246 -44.96 -4.98 -11.56
C GLU A 246 -46.31 -5.07 -12.27
N GLU A 247 -46.42 -5.93 -13.29
CA GLU A 247 -47.68 -6.20 -13.98
C GLU A 247 -48.71 -6.82 -13.04
N ARG A 248 -48.31 -7.87 -12.30
CA ARG A 248 -49.16 -8.50 -11.27
C ARG A 248 -49.59 -7.49 -10.20
N ARG A 249 -48.70 -6.61 -9.75
CA ARG A 249 -49.00 -5.56 -8.77
C ARG A 249 -50.00 -4.55 -9.33
N SER A 250 -49.84 -4.14 -10.59
CA SER A 250 -50.77 -3.25 -11.28
C SER A 250 -52.16 -3.86 -11.38
N ALA A 251 -52.25 -5.12 -11.84
CA ALA A 251 -53.51 -5.85 -11.96
C ALA A 251 -54.19 -6.02 -10.59
N ALA A 252 -53.45 -6.40 -9.55
CA ALA A 252 -53.98 -6.51 -8.19
C ALA A 252 -54.46 -5.17 -7.64
N SER A 253 -53.75 -4.07 -7.92
CA SER A 253 -54.17 -2.71 -7.52
C SER A 253 -55.47 -2.29 -8.21
N GLN A 254 -55.61 -2.57 -9.51
CA GLN A 254 -56.86 -2.30 -10.24
C GLN A 254 -58.02 -3.16 -9.71
N ALA A 255 -57.80 -4.45 -9.45
CA ALA A 255 -58.79 -5.34 -8.87
C ALA A 255 -59.23 -4.84 -7.49
N LYS A 256 -58.29 -4.43 -6.63
CA LYS A 256 -58.57 -3.83 -5.32
C LYS A 256 -59.45 -2.59 -5.46
N ARG A 257 -59.11 -1.65 -6.34
CA ARG A 257 -59.91 -0.43 -6.59
C ARG A 257 -61.34 -0.75 -7.03
N ARG A 258 -61.51 -1.75 -7.90
CA ARG A 258 -62.86 -2.20 -8.34
C ARG A 258 -63.67 -2.76 -7.17
N THR A 259 -63.05 -3.59 -6.33
CA THR A 259 -63.71 -4.16 -5.14
C THR A 259 -64.04 -3.07 -4.11
N GLU A 260 -63.15 -2.11 -3.89
CA GLU A 260 -63.39 -0.96 -3.00
C GLU A 260 -64.57 -0.12 -3.49
N SER A 261 -64.62 0.22 -4.78
CA SER A 261 -65.76 0.92 -5.38
C SER A 261 -67.05 0.12 -5.27
N LYS A 262 -67.02 -1.20 -5.48
CA LYS A 262 -68.21 -2.05 -5.30
C LYS A 262 -68.66 -2.11 -3.85
N LEU A 263 -67.73 -2.13 -2.91
CA LEU A 263 -68.02 -2.08 -1.48
C LEU A 263 -68.68 -0.76 -1.10
N GLU A 264 -68.18 0.37 -1.60
CA GLU A 264 -68.79 1.69 -1.39
C GLU A 264 -70.23 1.75 -1.94
N GLU A 265 -70.47 1.23 -3.15
CA GLU A 265 -71.82 1.12 -3.73
C GLU A 265 -72.75 0.28 -2.83
N LEU A 266 -72.27 -0.86 -2.34
CA LEU A 266 -73.06 -1.74 -1.48
C LEU A 266 -73.33 -1.11 -0.10
N LEU A 267 -72.37 -0.39 0.47
CA LEU A 267 -72.55 0.34 1.72
C LEU A 267 -73.57 1.47 1.56
N ALA A 268 -73.53 2.21 0.45
CA ALA A 268 -74.53 3.23 0.14
C ALA A 268 -75.93 2.62 -0.03
N ALA A 269 -76.04 1.53 -0.79
CA ALA A 269 -77.32 0.82 -0.96
C ALA A 269 -77.86 0.26 0.36
N ARG A 270 -76.97 -0.26 1.23
CA ARG A 270 -77.33 -0.71 2.58
C ARG A 270 -77.85 0.46 3.42
N HIS A 271 -77.16 1.60 3.43
CA HIS A 271 -77.58 2.78 4.19
C HIS A 271 -78.97 3.25 3.75
N GLN A 272 -79.22 3.31 2.44
CA GLN A 272 -80.54 3.66 1.90
C GLN A 272 -81.62 2.66 2.35
N ALA A 273 -81.33 1.36 2.31
CA ALA A 273 -82.27 0.34 2.79
C ALA A 273 -82.52 0.43 4.31
N GLU A 274 -81.50 0.80 5.10
CA GLU A 274 -81.65 1.04 6.54
C GLU A 274 -82.50 2.28 6.83
N GLU A 275 -82.35 3.36 6.06
CA GLU A 275 -83.22 4.55 6.13
C GLU A 275 -84.67 4.20 5.76
N GLU A 276 -84.89 3.49 4.65
CA GLU A 276 -86.23 3.05 4.23
C GLU A 276 -86.90 2.15 5.29
N LEU A 277 -86.12 1.27 5.93
CA LEU A 277 -86.60 0.41 7.02
C LEU A 277 -86.94 1.23 8.27
N ALA A 278 -86.12 2.22 8.64
CA ALA A 278 -86.38 3.13 9.75
C ALA A 278 -87.67 3.93 9.51
N ASP A 279 -87.84 4.49 8.31
CA ASP A 279 -89.05 5.20 7.89
C ASP A 279 -90.29 4.30 7.93
N ALA A 280 -90.17 3.06 7.42
CA ALA A 280 -91.26 2.08 7.47
C ALA A 280 -91.61 1.68 8.92
N ALA A 281 -90.61 1.50 9.78
CA ALA A 281 -90.80 1.22 11.19
C ALA A 281 -91.50 2.39 11.91
N GLY A 282 -91.10 3.63 11.64
CA GLY A 282 -91.73 4.84 12.15
C GLY A 282 -93.19 4.96 11.70
N ARG A 283 -93.49 4.72 10.42
CA ARG A 283 -94.88 4.67 9.91
C ARG A 283 -95.70 3.57 10.58
N ARG A 284 -95.11 2.40 10.80
CA ARG A 284 -95.77 1.28 11.49
C ARG A 284 -96.09 1.62 12.94
N GLU A 285 -95.17 2.27 13.65
CA GLU A 285 -95.39 2.72 15.02
C GLU A 285 -96.53 3.75 15.10
N GLN A 286 -96.53 4.75 14.21
CA GLN A 286 -97.61 5.73 14.10
C GLN A 286 -98.98 5.07 13.81
N ALA A 287 -99.02 4.12 12.87
CA ALA A 287 -100.23 3.37 12.55
C ALA A 287 -100.70 2.50 13.73
N THR A 288 -99.77 1.88 14.46
CA THR A 288 -100.06 1.08 15.65
C THR A 288 -100.61 1.96 16.77
N ALA A 289 -100.00 3.12 17.02
CA ALA A 289 -100.50 4.10 17.98
C ALA A 289 -101.89 4.64 17.59
N ALA A 290 -102.15 4.86 16.29
CA ALA A 290 -103.48 5.20 15.80
C ALA A 290 -104.50 4.06 16.02
N LEU A 291 -104.12 2.81 15.76
CA LEU A 291 -104.96 1.64 16.02
C LEU A 291 -105.31 1.51 17.50
N TYR A 292 -104.33 1.64 18.41
CA TYR A 292 -104.58 1.62 19.85
C TYR A 292 -105.51 2.76 20.27
N ARG A 293 -105.30 3.99 19.75
CA ARG A 293 -106.22 5.13 20.01
C ARG A 293 -107.66 4.84 19.55
N LEU A 294 -107.83 4.25 18.37
CA LEU A 294 -109.13 3.86 17.83
C LEU A 294 -109.77 2.72 18.62
N ARG A 295 -109.01 1.69 19.02
CA ARG A 295 -109.50 0.61 19.88
C ARG A 295 -109.96 1.13 21.22
N SER A 296 -109.15 1.95 21.91
CA SER A 296 -109.57 2.57 23.17
C SER A 296 -110.77 3.51 22.98
N ALA A 297 -110.89 4.19 21.84
CA ALA A 297 -112.10 4.96 21.53
C ALA A 297 -113.33 4.05 21.34
N GLY A 298 -113.17 2.92 20.65
CA GLY A 298 -114.19 1.90 20.48
C GLY A 298 -114.63 1.25 21.80
N GLU A 299 -113.68 0.88 22.66
CA GLU A 299 -113.95 0.38 24.02
C GLU A 299 -114.68 1.42 24.86
N ARG A 300 -114.27 2.70 24.82
CA ARG A 300 -115.01 3.80 25.48
C ARG A 300 -116.44 3.93 24.97
N VAL A 301 -116.66 3.79 23.66
CA VAL A 301 -118.00 3.82 23.07
C VAL A 301 -118.81 2.60 23.46
N SER A 302 -118.20 1.40 23.50
CA SER A 302 -118.85 0.17 23.95
C SER A 302 -119.25 0.27 25.43
N LEU A 303 -118.35 0.70 26.30
CA LEU A 303 -118.62 0.96 27.73
C LEU A 303 -119.73 1.99 27.91
N ARG A 304 -119.74 3.07 27.12
CA ARG A 304 -120.84 4.05 27.13
C ARG A 304 -122.16 3.45 26.64
N ARG A 305 -122.12 2.57 25.63
CA ARG A 305 -123.29 1.87 25.11
C ARG A 305 -123.84 0.87 26.13
N GLU A 306 -122.97 0.11 26.79
CA GLU A 306 -123.32 -0.79 27.89
C GLU A 306 -123.90 -0.01 29.05
N ALA A 307 -123.26 1.07 29.50
CA ALA A 307 -123.81 1.93 30.56
C ALA A 307 -125.17 2.52 30.18
N ALA A 308 -125.36 2.94 28.91
CA ALA A 308 -126.65 3.40 28.41
C ALA A 308 -127.70 2.28 28.34
N ALA A 309 -127.30 1.06 27.97
CA ALA A 309 -128.16 -0.12 27.95
C ALA A 309 -128.56 -0.54 29.37
N SER A 310 -127.62 -0.59 30.32
CA SER A 310 -127.89 -0.84 31.73
C SER A 310 -128.77 0.24 32.34
N LEU A 311 -128.60 1.52 31.97
CA LEU A 311 -129.48 2.61 32.38
C LEU A 311 -130.89 2.44 31.77
N ALA A 312 -130.99 2.05 30.49
CA ALA A 312 -132.27 1.78 29.84
C ALA A 312 -132.98 0.57 30.47
N GLU A 313 -132.25 -0.47 30.83
CA GLU A 313 -132.75 -1.67 31.49
C GLU A 313 -133.17 -1.37 32.94
N PHE A 314 -132.40 -0.56 33.67
CA PHE A 314 -132.76 -0.03 34.98
C PHE A 314 -134.05 0.83 34.91
N LEU A 315 -134.17 1.70 33.91
CA LEU A 315 -135.37 2.51 33.70
C LEU A 315 -136.58 1.66 33.26
N GLN A 316 -136.38 0.60 32.47
CA GLN A 316 -137.44 -0.34 32.08
C GLN A 316 -137.90 -1.23 33.23
N GLN A 317 -136.99 -1.65 34.12
CA GLN A 317 -137.33 -2.38 35.35
C GLN A 317 -138.00 -1.46 36.38
N ALA A 318 -137.61 -0.18 36.46
CA ALA A 318 -138.25 0.81 37.32
C ALA A 318 -139.67 1.19 36.84
N ALA A 319 -139.95 1.09 35.54
CA ALA A 319 -141.24 1.46 34.94
C ALA A 319 -142.33 0.37 35.03
N SER A 320 -141.99 -0.87 35.40
CA SER A 320 -142.89 -2.03 35.16
C SER A 320 -143.38 -2.79 36.40
N ARG A 321 -143.28 -2.26 37.63
CA ARG A 321 -144.00 -2.83 38.79
C ARG A 321 -144.65 -1.82 39.75
N PRO A 322 -145.95 -2.00 40.08
CA PRO A 322 -146.69 -1.14 41.02
C PRO A 322 -146.59 -1.60 42.49
N ARG A 323 -146.83 -0.61 43.35
CA ARG A 323 -146.76 -0.50 44.82
C ARG A 323 -147.15 -1.75 45.65
N LEU A 324 -146.38 -2.01 46.71
CA LEU A 324 -146.87 -2.18 48.10
C LEU A 324 -145.71 -2.33 49.12
N ARG A 325 -145.81 -1.55 50.21
CA ARG A 325 -145.45 -1.81 51.64
C ARG A 325 -144.13 -2.53 51.99
N THR A 326 -143.25 -1.86 52.75
CA THR A 326 -143.02 -1.97 54.22
C THR A 326 -141.55 -1.68 54.60
N GLY A 327 -141.34 -0.80 55.59
CA GLY A 327 -140.33 -0.95 56.65
C GLY A 327 -138.86 -0.54 56.38
N PRO A 328 -138.08 -0.17 57.44
CA PRO A 328 -136.91 0.71 57.34
C PRO A 328 -135.55 0.06 57.70
N SER A 329 -134.50 0.90 57.72
CA SER A 329 -133.18 0.74 58.38
C SER A 329 -132.06 0.00 57.63
N ARG A 330 -131.06 0.77 57.15
CA ARG A 330 -129.61 0.43 57.12
C ARG A 330 -128.69 1.49 56.46
N ALA A 331 -129.24 2.50 55.77
CA ALA A 331 -128.45 3.34 54.87
C ALA A 331 -127.61 4.47 55.51
N GLU A 332 -127.68 4.68 56.83
CA GLU A 332 -126.92 5.74 57.50
C GLU A 332 -125.54 5.28 58.02
N LEU A 333 -125.32 3.98 58.22
CA LEU A 333 -124.03 3.43 58.70
C LEU A 333 -123.04 3.08 57.56
N GLU A 334 -123.51 2.98 56.32
CA GLU A 334 -122.68 2.64 55.15
C GLU A 334 -121.97 3.86 54.54
N ARG A 335 -122.51 5.08 54.77
CA ARG A 335 -121.88 6.34 54.33
C ARG A 335 -120.63 6.73 55.12
N GLN A 336 -120.46 6.25 56.36
CA GLN A 336 -119.26 6.51 57.15
C GLN A 336 -118.10 5.59 56.76
N ARG A 337 -118.36 4.29 56.53
CA ARG A 337 -117.33 3.33 56.06
C ARG A 337 -116.73 3.72 54.70
N LEU A 338 -117.56 4.13 53.74
CA LEU A 338 -117.09 4.52 52.41
C LEU A 338 -116.29 5.84 52.40
N ARG A 339 -116.43 6.69 53.43
CA ARG A 339 -115.60 7.91 53.56
C ARG A 339 -114.21 7.62 54.12
N GLU A 340 -114.07 6.68 55.04
CA GLU A 340 -112.75 6.27 55.58
C GLU A 340 -111.93 5.50 54.53
N GLU A 341 -112.55 4.62 53.72
CA GLU A 341 -111.86 3.94 52.63
C GLU A 341 -111.39 4.90 51.52
N ALA A 342 -112.12 5.99 51.26
CA ALA A 342 -111.72 7.01 50.29
C ALA A 342 -110.51 7.85 50.76
N LEU A 343 -110.33 8.04 52.07
CA LEU A 343 -109.16 8.71 52.64
C LEU A 343 -107.91 7.83 52.58
N LEU A 344 -108.03 6.55 52.94
CA LEU A 344 -106.95 5.56 52.82
C LEU A 344 -106.53 5.31 51.35
N GLY A 345 -107.46 5.44 50.41
CA GLY A 345 -107.16 5.39 48.97
C GLY A 345 -106.36 6.61 48.46
N ARG A 346 -106.64 7.80 48.99
CA ARG A 346 -105.89 9.03 48.64
C ARG A 346 -104.47 9.03 49.19
N GLU A 347 -104.25 8.55 50.41
CA GLU A 347 -102.88 8.43 50.96
C GLU A 347 -102.03 7.40 50.20
N ARG A 348 -102.64 6.32 49.70
CA ARG A 348 -101.96 5.36 48.82
C ARG A 348 -101.64 5.93 47.44
N LEU A 349 -102.46 6.84 46.92
CA LEU A 349 -102.18 7.51 45.64
C LEU A 349 -100.96 8.44 45.76
N ILE A 350 -100.87 9.20 46.87
CA ILE A 350 -99.75 10.11 47.14
C ILE A 350 -98.44 9.33 47.37
N SER A 351 -98.49 8.15 48.00
CA SER A 351 -97.29 7.30 48.15
C SER A 351 -96.85 6.62 46.84
N LEU A 352 -97.80 6.31 45.95
CA LEU A 352 -97.54 5.79 44.60
C LEU A 352 -96.98 6.87 43.66
N GLU A 353 -97.47 8.11 43.73
CA GLU A 353 -96.89 9.24 42.96
C GLU A 353 -95.45 9.57 43.41
N ARG A 354 -95.16 9.44 44.71
CA ARG A 354 -93.80 9.64 45.26
C ARG A 354 -92.82 8.53 44.83
N THR A 355 -93.30 7.29 44.70
CA THR A 355 -92.49 6.17 44.18
C THR A 355 -92.37 6.16 42.65
N LEU A 356 -93.28 6.80 41.91
CA LEU A 356 -93.14 7.03 40.47
C LEU A 356 -92.05 8.09 40.19
N ALA A 357 -92.00 9.17 40.98
CA ALA A 357 -90.97 10.20 40.87
C ALA A 357 -89.55 9.70 41.23
N GLU A 358 -89.43 8.72 42.13
CA GLU A 358 -88.15 8.07 42.48
C GLU A 358 -87.69 7.03 41.43
N ARG A 359 -88.60 6.49 40.60
CA ARG A 359 -88.28 5.57 39.49
C ARG A 359 -88.07 6.25 38.13
N GLU A 360 -88.56 7.48 37.95
CA GLU A 360 -88.40 8.28 36.73
C GLU A 360 -87.18 9.23 36.73
N GLY A 361 -86.27 9.13 37.70
CA GLY A 361 -84.87 9.54 37.52
C GLY A 361 -84.64 11.00 37.10
N VAL A 362 -85.44 11.96 37.58
CA VAL A 362 -85.16 13.40 37.42
C VAL A 362 -84.98 14.04 38.80
N PRO A 363 -83.76 14.46 39.18
CA PRO A 363 -83.52 15.18 40.42
C PRO A 363 -84.23 16.56 40.45
N PRO A 364 -84.78 16.97 41.60
CA PRO A 364 -85.54 18.22 41.79
C PRO A 364 -84.73 19.53 41.62
N ALA A 365 -83.45 19.46 41.28
CA ALA A 365 -82.59 20.62 41.02
C ALA A 365 -82.78 21.23 39.61
N ALA A 366 -83.41 20.53 38.66
CA ALA A 366 -83.65 21.05 37.30
C ALA A 366 -85.02 21.70 37.10
N ARG A 367 -86.00 21.47 37.99
CA ARG A 367 -87.35 22.05 37.86
C ARG A 367 -87.44 23.48 38.40
N ALA A 368 -86.68 23.81 39.44
CA ALA A 368 -86.64 25.17 39.99
C ALA A 368 -85.85 26.18 39.12
N LEU A 369 -85.01 25.72 38.18
CA LEU A 369 -84.22 26.58 37.28
C LEU A 369 -84.83 26.74 35.89
N ALA A 370 -85.83 25.94 35.50
CA ALA A 370 -86.54 26.06 34.23
C ALA A 370 -87.82 26.92 34.31
N GLU A 371 -88.41 27.07 35.50
CA GLU A 371 -89.56 27.97 35.72
C GLU A 371 -89.15 29.46 35.80
N ASP A 372 -87.85 29.76 35.98
CA ASP A 372 -87.29 31.12 36.07
C ASP A 372 -86.48 31.58 34.84
N GLY A 373 -86.52 30.85 33.71
CA GLY A 373 -86.06 31.38 32.42
C GLY A 373 -84.55 31.68 32.27
N HIS A 374 -83.68 30.79 32.75
CA HIS A 374 -82.23 30.87 32.53
C HIS A 374 -81.67 29.63 31.79
N ASP A 375 -80.89 29.86 30.73
CA ASP A 375 -80.16 28.84 29.96
C ASP A 375 -79.04 28.19 30.80
N LEU A 376 -78.98 26.86 30.77
CA LEU A 376 -77.86 26.10 31.32
C LEU A 376 -77.04 25.43 30.20
N LEU A 377 -75.92 26.08 29.92
CA LEU A 377 -74.74 25.53 29.23
C LEU A 377 -74.08 24.42 30.07
N LEU A 378 -73.55 23.39 29.40
CA LEU A 378 -72.23 22.73 29.56
C LEU A 378 -72.31 21.33 28.91
N SER A 379 -71.61 21.02 27.81
CA SER A 379 -70.15 20.87 27.57
C SER A 379 -69.56 19.51 27.97
N ARG A 380 -69.18 18.76 26.92
CA ARG A 380 -68.28 17.59 26.78
C ARG A 380 -68.88 16.19 26.89
#